data_AF-A0A1F8DXA7-F1
#
_entry.id   AF-A0A1F8DXA7-F1
#
_cell.length_a   1.000
_cell.length_b   1.000
_cell.length_c   1.000
_cell.angle_alpha   90.00
_cell.angle_beta   90.00
_cell.angle_gamma   90.00
#
_symmetry.space_group_name_H-M   'P 1'
#
loop_
_entity.id
_entity.type
_entity.pdbx_description
1 polymer ?
#
loop_
_entity_poly.entity_id
_entity_poly.type
_entity_poly.pdbx_seq_one_letter_code
_entity_poly.pdbx_strand_id
1 'polypeptide(L)'
;MLTPEQICTMEEMTGIPIDLIVSGLGLLPPSPVKPVGTFEEALEKYRHVPHGSREEADLILTWLALCTTAKQARMVFHYAPNKSVIQAEALHAWRKLSATEIERATDLAEACEAQVNAPLKSPESLAAMRKRLSFCTTLAEMLEAYRSVPHGSREKAEAIKAIATLFTS
;
A
#
# COMPACT_ATOMS: atom_id res chain seq x y z
N MET A 1 32.31 -15.59 -2.77
CA MET A 1 31.14 -16.28 -2.19
C MET A 1 30.80 -15.59 -0.88
N LEU A 2 29.51 -15.38 -0.58
CA LEU A 2 29.10 -14.82 0.70
C LEU A 2 29.30 -15.88 1.81
N THR A 3 29.77 -15.47 2.98
CA THR A 3 29.89 -16.37 4.14
C THR A 3 28.52 -16.60 4.79
N PRO A 4 28.31 -17.72 5.51
CA PRO A 4 27.08 -17.96 6.26
C PRO A 4 26.74 -16.81 7.22
N GLU A 5 27.75 -16.23 7.87
CA GLU A 5 27.60 -15.07 8.77
C GLU A 5 27.10 -13.81 8.02
N GLN A 6 27.58 -13.57 6.80
CA GLN A 6 27.09 -12.48 5.95
C GLN A 6 25.63 -12.69 5.56
N ILE A 7 25.21 -13.92 5.29
CA ILE A 7 23.84 -14.26 4.91
C ILE A 7 22.88 -14.10 6.12
N CYS A 8 23.27 -14.55 7.31
CA CYS A 8 22.50 -14.31 8.54
C CYS A 8 22.37 -12.81 8.86
N THR A 9 23.46 -12.06 8.71
CA THR A 9 23.44 -10.60 8.89
C THR A 9 22.46 -9.94 7.92
N MET A 10 22.35 -10.44 6.68
CA MET A 10 21.40 -9.90 5.71
C MET A 10 19.94 -10.20 6.09
N GLU A 11 19.62 -11.36 6.65
CA GLU A 11 18.26 -11.65 7.17
C GLU A 11 17.90 -10.71 8.32
N GLU A 12 18.81 -10.54 9.29
CA GLU A 12 18.60 -9.63 10.42
C GLU A 12 18.44 -8.16 9.96
N MET A 13 19.18 -7.75 8.92
CA MET A 13 19.12 -6.39 8.39
C MET A 13 17.91 -6.12 7.49
N THR A 14 17.46 -7.11 6.73
CA THR A 14 16.42 -6.93 5.69
C THR A 14 15.04 -7.42 6.15
N GLY A 15 14.99 -8.24 7.20
CA GLY A 15 13.79 -8.98 7.59
C GLY A 15 13.32 -9.97 6.54
N ILE A 16 14.13 -10.24 5.51
CA ILE A 16 13.88 -11.28 4.51
C ILE A 16 14.44 -12.59 5.09
N PRO A 17 13.63 -13.66 5.18
CA PRO A 17 14.10 -14.98 5.57
C PRO A 17 15.38 -15.41 4.82
N ILE A 18 16.36 -16.01 5.51
CA ILE A 18 17.65 -16.44 4.93
C ILE A 18 17.46 -17.21 3.62
N ASP A 19 16.46 -18.07 3.58
CA ASP A 19 16.19 -18.93 2.44
C ASP A 19 15.66 -18.21 1.21
N LEU A 20 15.03 -17.04 1.37
CA LEU A 20 14.71 -16.13 0.26
C LEU A 20 15.96 -15.44 -0.28
N ILE A 21 16.87 -15.00 0.60
CA ILE A 21 18.16 -14.40 0.21
C ILE A 21 18.98 -15.43 -0.58
N VAL A 22 19.06 -16.65 -0.07
CA VAL A 22 19.76 -17.77 -0.69
C VAL A 22 19.06 -18.21 -1.99
N SER A 23 17.72 -18.12 -2.08
CA SER A 23 16.97 -18.34 -3.33
C SER A 23 17.27 -17.31 -4.41
N GLY A 24 17.30 -16.01 -4.07
CA GLY A 24 17.65 -14.93 -5.00
C GLY A 24 19.08 -15.02 -5.54
N LEU A 25 19.97 -15.66 -4.76
CA LEU A 25 21.33 -16.00 -5.15
C LEU A 25 21.44 -17.30 -5.98
N GLY A 26 20.32 -17.98 -6.24
CA GLY A 26 20.27 -19.23 -7.01
C GLY A 26 20.82 -20.45 -6.24
N LEU A 27 20.88 -20.39 -4.91
CA LEU A 27 21.49 -21.40 -4.06
C LEU A 27 20.48 -22.40 -3.45
N LEU A 28 19.18 -22.23 -3.70
CA LEU A 28 18.11 -23.11 -3.22
C LEU A 28 17.22 -23.60 -4.38
N PRO A 29 16.54 -24.75 -4.21
CA PRO A 29 15.53 -25.21 -5.15
C PRO A 29 14.37 -24.19 -5.25
N PRO A 30 13.62 -24.22 -6.37
CA PRO A 30 12.53 -23.30 -6.64
C PRO A 30 11.47 -23.32 -5.54
N SER A 31 10.76 -22.20 -5.38
CA SER A 31 9.77 -21.98 -4.33
C SER A 31 8.77 -23.14 -4.25
N PRO A 32 8.43 -23.62 -3.02
CA PRO A 32 7.43 -24.66 -2.83
C PRO A 32 5.99 -24.17 -3.06
N VAL A 33 5.79 -22.85 -3.22
CA VAL A 33 4.46 -22.26 -3.38
C VAL A 33 3.91 -22.62 -4.75
N LYS A 34 2.83 -23.42 -4.78
CA LYS A 34 2.06 -23.65 -6.01
C LYS A 34 1.51 -22.30 -6.52
N PRO A 35 1.59 -22.04 -7.84
CA PRO A 35 1.12 -20.79 -8.42
C PRO A 35 -0.32 -20.49 -7.96
N VAL A 36 -0.55 -19.24 -7.56
CA VAL A 36 -1.86 -18.73 -7.17
C VAL A 36 -2.40 -17.91 -8.34
N GLY A 37 -3.65 -18.14 -8.75
CA GLY A 37 -4.21 -17.50 -9.93
C GLY A 37 -4.87 -16.15 -9.65
N THR A 38 -5.34 -15.93 -8.42
CA THR A 38 -6.12 -14.75 -8.05
C THR A 38 -5.69 -14.16 -6.71
N PHE A 39 -6.00 -12.88 -6.52
CA PHE A 39 -5.70 -12.16 -5.28
C PHE A 39 -6.40 -12.80 -4.06
N GLU A 40 -7.63 -13.26 -4.23
CA GLU A 40 -8.44 -13.89 -3.18
C GLU A 40 -7.91 -15.27 -2.79
N GLU A 41 -7.46 -16.07 -3.76
CA GLU A 41 -6.81 -17.35 -3.49
C GLU A 41 -5.50 -17.16 -2.70
N ALA A 42 -4.74 -16.11 -2.98
CA ALA A 42 -3.49 -15.82 -2.27
C ALA A 42 -3.76 -15.43 -0.81
N LEU A 43 -4.79 -14.60 -0.57
CA LEU A 43 -5.25 -14.27 0.78
C LEU A 43 -5.69 -15.51 1.56
N GLU A 44 -6.48 -16.39 0.92
CA GLU A 44 -6.97 -17.58 1.61
C GLU A 44 -5.81 -18.52 1.96
N LYS A 45 -4.86 -18.74 1.05
CA LYS A 45 -3.65 -19.51 1.35
C LYS A 45 -2.85 -18.87 2.49
N TYR A 46 -2.69 -17.55 2.49
CA TYR A 46 -1.87 -16.83 3.47
C TYR A 46 -2.34 -17.10 4.91
N ARG A 47 -3.66 -17.25 5.13
CA ARG A 47 -4.23 -17.56 6.45
C ARG A 47 -3.77 -18.87 7.06
N HIS A 48 -3.25 -19.80 6.24
CA HIS A 48 -2.84 -21.13 6.67
C HIS A 48 -1.32 -21.33 6.65
N VAL A 49 -0.56 -20.34 6.19
CA VAL A 49 0.91 -20.44 6.10
C VAL A 49 1.55 -20.07 7.44
N PRO A 50 2.57 -20.81 7.93
CA PRO A 50 3.26 -20.48 9.17
C PRO A 50 3.95 -19.10 9.09
N HIS A 51 3.68 -18.25 10.08
CA HIS A 51 4.34 -16.94 10.19
C HIS A 51 5.86 -17.06 10.36
N GLY A 52 6.60 -16.17 9.72
CA GLY A 52 8.06 -16.13 9.68
C GLY A 52 8.70 -17.15 8.74
N SER A 53 7.91 -17.93 8.00
CA SER A 53 8.43 -18.91 7.04
C SER A 53 8.76 -18.28 5.69
N ARG A 54 9.63 -18.94 4.92
CA ARG A 54 9.84 -18.62 3.49
C ARG A 54 8.56 -18.60 2.70
N GLU A 55 7.71 -19.58 2.95
CA GLU A 55 6.45 -19.78 2.24
C GLU A 55 5.55 -18.56 2.44
N GLU A 56 5.54 -17.99 3.64
CA GLU A 56 4.81 -16.76 3.94
C GLU A 56 5.34 -15.61 3.08
N ALA A 57 6.65 -15.42 3.06
CA ALA A 57 7.28 -14.34 2.35
C ALA A 57 7.14 -14.46 0.81
N ASP A 58 7.33 -15.66 0.25
CA ASP A 58 7.09 -15.97 -1.17
C ASP A 58 5.62 -15.72 -1.56
N LEU A 59 4.68 -16.11 -0.67
CA LEU A 59 3.26 -15.92 -0.92
C LEU A 59 2.86 -14.45 -0.85
N ILE A 60 3.41 -13.66 0.10
CA ILE A 60 3.15 -12.21 0.17
C ILE A 60 3.65 -11.51 -1.10
N LEU A 61 4.83 -11.86 -1.61
CA LEU A 61 5.36 -11.30 -2.86
C LEU A 61 4.47 -11.67 -4.06
N THR A 62 4.02 -12.92 -4.13
CA THR A 62 3.07 -13.36 -5.16
C THR A 62 1.75 -12.60 -5.04
N TRP A 63 1.24 -12.44 -3.83
CA TRP A 63 0.00 -11.72 -3.53
C TRP A 63 0.11 -10.23 -3.91
N LEU A 64 1.27 -9.62 -3.66
CA LEU A 64 1.58 -8.26 -4.05
C LEU A 64 1.56 -8.09 -5.57
N ALA A 65 2.13 -9.04 -6.32
CA ALA A 65 2.15 -9.02 -7.78
C ALA A 65 0.75 -9.12 -8.40
N LEU A 66 -0.23 -9.66 -7.68
CA LEU A 66 -1.63 -9.77 -8.10
C LEU A 66 -2.45 -8.50 -7.81
N CYS A 67 -1.89 -7.52 -7.10
CA CYS A 67 -2.60 -6.28 -6.77
C CYS A 67 -2.86 -5.44 -8.02
N THR A 68 -4.13 -5.11 -8.26
CA THR A 68 -4.56 -4.20 -9.34
C THR A 68 -5.16 -2.90 -8.79
N THR A 69 -5.41 -2.83 -7.48
CA THR A 69 -5.97 -1.66 -6.79
C THR A 69 -5.12 -1.25 -5.59
N ALA A 70 -5.18 0.04 -5.23
CA ALA A 70 -4.52 0.59 -4.04
C ALA A 70 -5.03 -0.08 -2.76
N LYS A 71 -6.32 -0.40 -2.69
CA LYS A 71 -6.93 -1.13 -1.57
C LYS A 71 -6.29 -2.51 -1.35
N GLN A 72 -6.05 -3.25 -2.43
CA GLN A 72 -5.38 -4.56 -2.38
C GLN A 72 -3.94 -4.42 -1.90
N ALA A 73 -3.16 -3.50 -2.48
CA ALA A 73 -1.78 -3.28 -2.08
C ALA A 73 -1.65 -2.78 -0.63
N ARG A 74 -2.58 -1.94 -0.17
CA ARG A 74 -2.70 -1.54 1.25
C ARG A 74 -2.90 -2.74 2.15
N MET A 75 -3.75 -3.68 1.74
CA MET A 75 -4.00 -4.88 2.53
C MET A 75 -2.71 -5.70 2.64
N VAL A 76 -2.03 -5.96 1.52
CA VAL A 76 -0.74 -6.68 1.52
C VAL A 76 0.30 -5.98 2.40
N PHE A 77 0.39 -4.64 2.35
CA PHE A 77 1.28 -3.86 3.21
C PHE A 77 1.05 -4.11 4.71
N HIS A 78 -0.20 -4.25 5.14
CA HIS A 78 -0.54 -4.50 6.54
C HIS A 78 -0.29 -5.95 6.99
N TYR A 79 -0.31 -6.90 6.06
CA TYR A 79 0.04 -8.29 6.33
C TYR A 79 1.55 -8.56 6.22
N ALA A 80 2.28 -7.74 5.48
CA ALA A 80 3.72 -7.90 5.35
C ALA A 80 4.44 -7.69 6.69
N PRO A 81 5.51 -8.48 6.98
CA PRO A 81 6.29 -8.33 8.21
C PRO A 81 6.78 -6.89 8.42
N ASN A 82 6.60 -6.37 9.63
CA ASN A 82 6.92 -4.98 9.94
C ASN A 82 8.40 -4.66 9.70
N LYS A 83 8.66 -3.52 9.06
CA LYS A 83 10.00 -3.03 8.70
C LYS A 83 10.80 -3.96 7.78
N SER A 84 10.15 -4.93 7.13
CA SER A 84 10.79 -5.78 6.13
C SER A 84 10.89 -5.07 4.77
N VAL A 85 11.78 -5.57 3.91
CA VAL A 85 11.84 -5.18 2.50
C VAL A 85 10.50 -5.45 1.79
N ILE A 86 9.82 -6.55 2.11
CA ILE A 86 8.51 -6.89 1.53
C ILE A 86 7.46 -5.82 1.88
N GLN A 87 7.46 -5.34 3.12
CA GLN A 87 6.57 -4.24 3.52
C GLN A 87 6.93 -2.94 2.79
N ALA A 88 8.21 -2.66 2.56
CA ALA A 88 8.63 -1.50 1.77
C ALA A 88 8.19 -1.59 0.29
N GLU A 89 8.28 -2.77 -0.31
CA GLU A 89 7.79 -3.04 -1.67
C GLU A 89 6.26 -2.90 -1.75
N ALA A 90 5.54 -3.43 -0.76
CA ALA A 90 4.09 -3.28 -0.68
C ALA A 90 3.67 -1.81 -0.56
N LEU A 91 4.40 -1.00 0.23
CA LEU A 91 4.17 0.44 0.31
C LEU A 91 4.43 1.14 -1.03
N HIS A 92 5.47 0.74 -1.75
CA HIS A 92 5.78 1.31 -3.06
C HIS A 92 4.68 1.01 -4.08
N ALA A 93 4.22 -0.25 -4.15
CA ALA A 93 3.09 -0.64 -5.00
C ALA A 93 1.81 0.11 -4.60
N TRP A 94 1.54 0.22 -3.30
CA TRP A 94 0.38 0.94 -2.78
C TRP A 94 0.39 2.42 -3.19
N ARG A 95 1.53 3.12 -3.06
CA ARG A 95 1.68 4.50 -3.55
C ARG A 95 1.43 4.63 -5.05
N LYS A 96 2.03 3.75 -5.85
CA LYS A 96 1.88 3.74 -7.31
C LYS A 96 0.41 3.58 -7.72
N LEU A 97 -0.26 2.56 -7.18
CA LEU A 97 -1.67 2.29 -7.49
C LEU A 97 -2.58 3.42 -6.99
N SER A 98 -2.28 3.99 -5.82
CA SER A 98 -3.04 5.14 -5.29
C SER A 98 -2.93 6.34 -6.23
N ALA A 99 -1.73 6.67 -6.71
CA ALA A 99 -1.54 7.76 -7.67
C ALA A 99 -2.36 7.53 -8.95
N THR A 100 -2.36 6.31 -9.48
CA THR A 100 -3.15 5.94 -10.67
C THR A 100 -4.66 6.06 -10.41
N GLU A 101 -5.16 5.60 -9.26
CA GLU A 101 -6.58 5.74 -8.90
C GLU A 101 -7.01 7.20 -8.74
N ILE A 102 -6.18 8.03 -8.10
CA ILE A 102 -6.44 9.47 -7.94
C ILE A 102 -6.48 10.17 -9.30
N GLU A 103 -5.56 9.83 -10.20
CA GLU A 103 -5.54 10.40 -11.55
C GLU A 103 -6.80 10.01 -12.33
N ARG A 104 -7.14 8.71 -12.31
CA ARG A 104 -8.27 8.13 -13.04
C ARG A 104 -9.64 8.59 -12.53
N ALA A 105 -9.75 9.01 -11.26
CA ALA A 105 -11.02 9.46 -10.71
C ALA A 105 -11.65 10.59 -11.56
N THR A 106 -12.88 10.37 -12.01
CA THR A 106 -13.65 11.23 -12.90
C THR A 106 -14.85 11.90 -12.23
N ASP A 107 -15.20 11.46 -11.02
CA ASP A 107 -16.28 12.03 -10.23
C ASP A 107 -15.95 12.08 -8.72
N LEU A 108 -16.89 12.64 -7.93
CA LEU A 108 -16.73 12.79 -6.49
C LEU A 108 -16.66 11.43 -5.77
N ALA A 109 -17.41 10.42 -6.21
CA ALA A 109 -17.45 9.11 -5.56
C ALA A 109 -16.12 8.38 -5.74
N GLU A 110 -15.58 8.37 -6.97
CA GLU A 110 -14.27 7.80 -7.29
C GLU A 110 -13.15 8.55 -6.55
N ALA A 111 -13.24 9.89 -6.46
CA ALA A 111 -12.24 10.68 -5.73
C ALA A 111 -12.29 10.45 -4.21
N CYS A 112 -13.48 10.22 -3.64
CA CYS A 112 -13.64 9.79 -2.25
C CYS A 112 -13.01 8.41 -2.01
N GLU A 113 -13.25 7.44 -2.90
CA GLU A 113 -12.65 6.12 -2.80
C GLU A 113 -11.13 6.18 -2.90
N ALA A 114 -10.60 6.93 -3.87
CA ALA A 114 -9.16 7.14 -4.05
C ALA A 114 -8.52 7.79 -2.80
N GLN A 115 -9.23 8.73 -2.14
CA GLN A 115 -8.79 9.31 -0.87
C GLN A 115 -8.74 8.28 0.26
N VAL A 116 -9.77 7.46 0.41
CA VAL A 116 -9.82 6.41 1.43
C VAL A 116 -8.72 5.37 1.21
N ASN A 117 -8.37 5.11 -0.04
CA ASN A 117 -7.34 4.15 -0.40
C ASN A 117 -5.93 4.71 -0.31
N ALA A 118 -5.71 6.03 -0.30
CA ALA A 118 -4.36 6.61 -0.29
C ALA A 118 -3.61 6.37 1.06
N PRO A 119 -2.27 6.23 1.02
CA PRO A 119 -1.47 6.16 2.23
C PRO A 119 -1.54 7.45 3.05
N LEU A 120 -1.89 7.34 4.33
CA LEU A 120 -1.96 8.51 5.21
C LEU A 120 -0.59 9.19 5.36
N LYS A 121 -0.61 10.52 5.54
CA LYS A 121 0.61 11.34 5.72
C LYS A 121 1.59 11.23 4.54
N SER A 122 1.08 10.95 3.34
CA SER A 122 1.87 10.83 2.13
C SER A 122 1.52 11.91 1.10
N PRO A 123 2.35 12.12 0.07
CA PRO A 123 2.00 12.97 -1.06
C PRO A 123 0.71 12.54 -1.76
N GLU A 124 0.45 11.23 -1.84
CA GLU A 124 -0.75 10.66 -2.46
C GLU A 124 -2.01 11.02 -1.67
N SER A 125 -2.00 10.97 -0.33
CA SER A 125 -3.16 11.40 0.48
C SER A 125 -3.48 12.89 0.29
N LEU A 126 -2.46 13.74 0.17
CA LEU A 126 -2.65 15.16 -0.15
C LEU A 126 -3.20 15.36 -1.58
N ALA A 127 -2.68 14.62 -2.55
CA ALA A 127 -3.17 14.66 -3.92
C ALA A 127 -4.64 14.20 -4.02
N ALA A 128 -5.00 13.12 -3.30
CA ALA A 128 -6.36 12.61 -3.25
C ALA A 128 -7.33 13.62 -2.62
N MET A 129 -6.90 14.29 -1.53
CA MET A 129 -7.69 15.37 -0.92
C MET A 129 -8.00 16.48 -1.93
N ARG A 130 -6.99 16.94 -2.69
CA ARG A 130 -7.15 17.97 -3.71
C ARG A 130 -8.08 17.53 -4.83
N LYS A 131 -7.91 16.29 -5.31
CA LYS A 131 -8.77 15.69 -6.34
C LYS A 131 -10.23 15.64 -5.86
N ARG A 132 -10.49 15.15 -4.65
CA ARG A 132 -11.85 15.16 -4.05
C ARG A 132 -12.44 16.55 -3.99
N LEU A 133 -11.69 17.52 -3.45
CA LEU A 133 -12.14 18.92 -3.36
C LEU A 133 -12.46 19.54 -4.72
N SER A 134 -11.76 19.15 -5.79
CA SER A 134 -12.04 19.65 -7.15
C SER A 134 -13.39 19.21 -7.70
N PHE A 135 -13.97 18.13 -7.17
CA PHE A 135 -15.31 17.66 -7.53
C PHE A 135 -16.40 18.12 -6.56
N CYS A 136 -16.04 18.67 -5.40
CA CYS A 136 -17.02 19.21 -4.47
C CYS A 136 -17.68 20.46 -5.08
N THR A 137 -19.01 20.46 -5.12
CA THR A 137 -19.83 21.58 -5.60
C THR A 137 -20.56 22.29 -4.47
N THR A 138 -20.59 21.69 -3.28
CA THR A 138 -21.29 22.21 -2.11
C THR A 138 -20.38 22.37 -0.90
N LEU A 139 -20.76 23.28 0.00
CA LEU A 139 -20.12 23.42 1.31
C LEU A 139 -20.21 22.12 2.12
N ALA A 140 -21.31 21.37 2.01
CA ALA A 140 -21.51 20.11 2.73
C ALA A 140 -20.46 19.07 2.34
N GLU A 141 -20.19 18.90 1.05
CA GLU A 141 -19.18 17.97 0.54
C GLU A 141 -17.76 18.37 0.97
N MET A 142 -17.44 19.67 0.96
CA MET A 142 -16.14 20.17 1.44
C MET A 142 -15.98 19.98 2.96
N LEU A 143 -17.04 20.19 3.74
CA LEU A 143 -17.03 19.93 5.19
C LEU A 143 -16.87 18.44 5.49
N GLU A 144 -17.45 17.57 4.67
CA GLU A 144 -17.24 16.12 4.78
C GLU A 144 -15.79 15.76 4.51
N ALA A 145 -15.18 16.31 3.44
CA ALA A 145 -13.76 16.13 3.14
C ALA A 145 -12.86 16.66 4.26
N TYR A 146 -13.23 17.78 4.90
CA TYR A 146 -12.53 18.28 6.09
C TYR A 146 -12.62 17.30 7.26
N ARG A 147 -13.79 16.69 7.50
CA ARG A 147 -14.01 15.76 8.61
C ARG A 147 -13.35 14.41 8.40
N SER A 148 -13.16 13.98 7.15
CA SER A 148 -12.60 12.66 6.81
C SER A 148 -11.11 12.49 7.12
N VAL A 149 -10.39 13.59 7.40
CA VAL A 149 -8.94 13.57 7.62
C VAL A 149 -8.52 13.96 9.05
N PRO A 150 -7.40 13.43 9.57
CA PRO A 150 -6.94 13.72 10.93
C PRO A 150 -6.75 15.21 11.23
N HIS A 151 -6.92 15.60 12.49
CA HIS A 151 -6.63 16.96 12.94
C HIS A 151 -5.14 17.31 12.73
N GLY A 152 -4.85 18.56 12.36
CA GLY A 152 -3.49 19.03 12.11
C GLY A 152 -2.81 18.48 10.85
N SER A 153 -3.52 17.71 10.03
CA SER A 153 -2.98 17.18 8.76
C SER A 153 -2.89 18.25 7.66
N ARG A 154 -2.02 18.03 6.66
CA ARG A 154 -1.88 18.95 5.52
C ARG A 154 -3.16 18.93 4.68
N GLU A 155 -3.79 17.77 4.58
CA GLU A 155 -5.07 17.53 3.93
C GLU A 155 -6.18 18.37 4.55
N LYS A 156 -6.23 18.42 5.88
CA LYS A 156 -7.19 19.27 6.60
C LYS A 156 -6.96 20.76 6.30
N ALA A 157 -5.71 21.20 6.20
CA ALA A 157 -5.40 22.57 5.81
C ALA A 157 -5.84 22.88 4.37
N GLU A 158 -5.70 21.95 3.42
CA GLU A 158 -6.23 22.11 2.06
C GLU A 158 -7.76 22.19 2.05
N ALA A 159 -8.44 21.39 2.88
CA ALA A 159 -9.89 21.47 3.05
C ALA A 159 -10.35 22.86 3.50
N ILE A 160 -9.69 23.41 4.54
CA ILE A 160 -10.00 24.75 5.07
C ILE A 160 -9.81 25.81 3.98
N LYS A 161 -8.72 25.73 3.20
CA LYS A 161 -8.48 26.67 2.10
C LYS A 161 -9.60 26.61 1.06
N ALA A 162 -10.00 25.42 0.63
CA ALA A 162 -11.07 25.26 -0.35
C ALA A 162 -12.41 25.81 0.17
N ILE A 163 -12.74 25.55 1.44
CA ILE A 163 -13.93 26.10 2.09
C ILE A 163 -13.87 27.63 2.12
N ALA A 164 -12.74 28.22 2.50
CA ALA A 164 -12.57 29.66 2.54
C ALA A 164 -12.76 30.30 1.16
N THR A 165 -12.24 29.67 0.10
CA THR A 165 -12.37 30.17 -1.27
C THR A 165 -13.83 30.33 -1.70
N LEU A 166 -14.73 29.39 -1.32
CA LEU A 166 -16.16 29.48 -1.63
C LEU A 166 -16.85 30.73 -1.08
N PHE A 167 -16.37 31.27 0.05
CA PHE A 167 -16.95 32.47 0.67
C PHE A 167 -16.30 33.77 0.19
N THR A 168 -15.25 33.67 -0.61
CA THR A 168 -14.50 34.82 -1.16
C THR A 168 -14.65 34.98 -2.67
N SER A 169 -15.23 33.98 -3.34
CA SER A 169 -15.61 34.00 -4.77
C SER A 169 -17.01 34.52 -4.96
#